data_AF-A0A927BCC5-F1
#
_entry.id   AF-A0A927BCC5-F1
#
_cell.length_a   1.000
_cell.length_b   1.000
_cell.length_c   1.000
_cell.angle_alpha   90.00
_cell.angle_beta   90.00
_cell.angle_gamma   90.00
#
_symmetry.space_group_name_H-M   'P 1'
#
loop_
_entity.id
_entity.type
_entity.pdbx_description
1 polymer ?
#
loop_
_entity_poly.entity_id
_entity_poly.type
_entity_poly.pdbx_seq_one_letter_code
_entity_poly.pdbx_strand_id
1 'polypeptide(L)'
;MTATVYEAVPGQTDQEPFVTADNSRIKPHYGTRKRWVALSRDLLRPWGGHFDFGDTVRVIGISERLDGVYTIHDTMARRHRRYLDVLAHPSENLDIFARGVKIRKVVSEWD
;
A
#
# COMPACT_ATOMS: atom_id res chain seq x y z
N MET A 1 -5.74 11.87 -0.12
CA MET A 1 -6.29 10.54 -0.46
C MET A 1 -6.89 9.91 0.79
N THR A 2 -7.54 8.76 0.65
CA THR A 2 -7.98 7.94 1.78
C THR A 2 -6.97 6.82 2.02
N ALA A 3 -6.63 6.54 3.27
CA ALA A 3 -5.85 5.36 3.63
C ALA A 3 -6.66 4.37 4.46
N THR A 4 -6.47 3.09 4.16
CA THR A 4 -7.03 1.94 4.89
C THR A 4 -5.92 0.94 5.21
N VAL A 5 -6.30 -0.22 5.75
CA VAL A 5 -5.44 -1.40 5.90
C VAL A 5 -6.03 -2.58 5.15
N TYR A 6 -5.16 -3.43 4.62
CA TYR A 6 -5.53 -4.75 4.13
C TYR A 6 -4.66 -5.83 4.76
N GLU A 7 -5.26 -6.99 4.91
CA GLU A 7 -4.65 -8.21 5.39
C GLU A 7 -4.47 -9.16 4.20
N ALA A 8 -3.31 -9.82 4.14
CA ALA A 8 -3.03 -10.86 3.15
C ALA A 8 -3.80 -12.16 3.47
N VAL A 9 -5.13 -12.08 3.44
CA VAL A 9 -6.06 -13.17 3.72
C VAL A 9 -7.07 -13.32 2.59
N PRO A 10 -7.53 -14.56 2.29
CA PRO A 10 -8.58 -14.78 1.31
C PRO A 10 -9.81 -13.89 1.58
N GLY A 11 -10.27 -13.14 0.58
CA GLY A 11 -11.42 -12.23 0.68
C GLY A 11 -11.05 -10.74 0.72
N GLN A 12 -9.83 -10.41 1.13
CA GLN A 12 -9.24 -9.08 0.93
C GLN A 12 -8.25 -9.05 -0.25
N THR A 13 -7.66 -10.19 -0.55
CA THR A 13 -6.83 -10.44 -1.74
C THR A 13 -7.53 -11.36 -2.73
N ASP A 14 -6.93 -11.57 -3.89
CA ASP A 14 -7.35 -12.62 -4.83
C ASP A 14 -6.98 -14.03 -4.33
N GLN A 15 -6.95 -15.01 -5.24
CA GLN A 15 -6.74 -16.43 -4.92
C GLN A 15 -5.32 -16.75 -4.40
N GLU A 16 -4.36 -15.82 -4.51
CA GLU A 16 -2.99 -15.99 -4.01
C GLU A 16 -2.62 -14.86 -3.03
N PRO A 17 -3.13 -14.89 -1.77
CA PRO A 17 -3.00 -13.78 -0.82
C PRO A 17 -1.57 -13.30 -0.55
N PHE A 18 -0.59 -14.16 -0.77
CA PHE A 18 0.82 -13.88 -0.51
C PHE A 18 1.60 -13.46 -1.75
N VAL A 19 0.96 -13.34 -2.91
CA VAL A 19 1.58 -12.86 -4.15
C VAL A 19 0.96 -11.51 -4.49
N THR A 20 1.77 -10.46 -4.51
CA THR A 20 1.32 -9.10 -4.82
C THR A 20 1.23 -8.88 -6.34
N ALA A 21 0.56 -7.82 -6.78
CA ALA A 21 0.39 -7.52 -8.21
C ALA A 21 1.71 -7.37 -9.01
N ASP A 22 2.82 -7.07 -8.33
CA ASP A 22 4.16 -7.04 -8.90
C ASP A 22 4.94 -8.37 -8.83
N ASN A 23 4.25 -9.47 -8.45
CA ASN A 23 4.79 -10.80 -8.18
C ASN A 23 5.74 -10.91 -6.97
N SER A 24 5.81 -9.91 -6.09
CA SER A 24 6.52 -10.04 -4.82
C SER A 24 5.80 -11.01 -3.88
N ARG A 25 6.57 -11.68 -3.02
CA ARG A 25 6.03 -12.65 -2.05
C ARG A 25 6.01 -12.08 -0.63
N ILE A 26 4.83 -12.07 -0.02
CA ILE A 26 4.65 -11.78 1.40
C ILE A 26 5.12 -13.00 2.20
N LYS A 27 6.15 -12.82 3.04
CA LYS A 27 6.67 -13.88 3.92
C LYS A 27 5.77 -14.04 5.15
N PRO A 28 5.72 -15.23 5.77
CA PRO A 28 5.13 -15.41 7.10
C PRO A 28 5.71 -14.41 8.11
N HIS A 29 4.89 -13.99 9.09
CA HIS A 29 5.23 -12.93 10.07
C HIS A 29 5.42 -11.53 9.47
N TYR A 30 4.69 -11.23 8.39
CA TYR A 30 4.55 -9.87 7.89
C TYR A 30 3.75 -8.98 8.88
N GLY A 31 3.63 -7.70 8.55
CA GLY A 31 2.85 -6.72 9.30
C GLY A 31 3.19 -5.31 8.84
N THR A 32 2.64 -4.29 9.50
CA THR A 32 2.84 -2.87 9.13
C THR A 32 4.31 -2.44 9.06
N ARG A 33 5.19 -3.08 9.85
CA ARG A 33 6.64 -2.84 9.83
C ARG A 33 7.31 -3.16 8.49
N LYS A 34 6.69 -3.99 7.65
CA LYS A 34 7.17 -4.30 6.30
C LYS A 34 7.10 -3.09 5.37
N ARG A 35 6.28 -2.09 5.71
CA ARG A 35 6.11 -0.83 4.97
C ARG A 35 5.78 -1.05 3.50
N TRP A 36 4.84 -1.95 3.23
CA TRP A 36 4.28 -2.18 1.90
C TRP A 36 2.90 -1.56 1.80
N VAL A 37 2.57 -1.06 0.60
CA VAL A 37 1.25 -0.51 0.29
C VAL A 37 0.70 -1.02 -1.02
N ALA A 38 -0.62 -1.10 -1.08
CA ALA A 38 -1.39 -1.13 -2.31
C ALA A 38 -1.85 0.29 -2.67
N LEU A 39 -1.85 0.64 -3.96
CA LEU A 39 -2.48 1.88 -4.44
C LEU A 39 -3.73 1.58 -5.27
N SER A 40 -4.68 2.52 -5.30
CA SER A 40 -5.76 2.45 -6.28
C SER A 40 -5.22 2.62 -7.70
N ARG A 41 -5.85 1.93 -8.67
CA ARG A 41 -5.37 1.86 -10.05
C ARG A 41 -5.12 3.23 -10.69
N ASP A 42 -5.97 4.23 -10.41
CA ASP A 42 -5.83 5.59 -10.92
C ASP A 42 -4.53 6.31 -10.51
N LEU A 43 -3.80 5.78 -9.53
CA LEU A 43 -2.50 6.30 -9.12
C LEU A 43 -1.32 5.62 -9.82
N LEU A 44 -1.52 4.45 -10.42
CA LEU A 44 -0.46 3.63 -10.99
C LEU A 44 -0.28 3.86 -12.51
N ARG A 45 0.97 3.85 -13.01
CA ARG A 45 1.32 4.09 -14.42
C ARG A 45 0.53 3.23 -15.42
N PRO A 46 0.29 1.92 -15.19
CA PRO A 46 -0.48 1.10 -16.12
C PRO A 46 -1.92 1.58 -16.37
N TRP A 47 -2.47 2.44 -15.52
CA TRP A 47 -3.80 3.04 -15.69
C TRP A 47 -3.76 4.58 -15.78
N GLY A 48 -2.63 5.16 -16.18
CA GLY A 48 -2.47 6.60 -16.41
C GLY A 48 -2.12 7.42 -15.17
N GLY A 49 -1.78 6.76 -14.06
CA GLY A 49 -1.25 7.41 -12.87
C GLY A 49 0.24 7.73 -12.95
N HIS A 50 0.81 8.15 -11.82
CA HIS A 50 2.19 8.66 -11.74
C HIS A 50 3.17 7.73 -11.00
N PHE A 51 2.69 6.65 -10.39
CA PHE A 51 3.50 5.76 -9.58
C PHE A 51 3.68 4.39 -10.22
N ASP A 52 4.78 3.74 -9.89
CA ASP A 52 5.08 2.37 -10.28
C ASP A 52 5.03 1.40 -9.13
N PHE A 53 4.88 0.13 -9.46
CA PHE A 53 5.32 -0.93 -8.57
C PHE A 53 6.83 -0.82 -8.36
N GLY A 54 7.26 -0.99 -7.11
CA GLY A 54 8.64 -0.80 -6.67
C GLY A 54 9.00 0.64 -6.28
N ASP A 55 8.16 1.64 -6.62
CA ASP A 55 8.39 3.00 -6.17
C ASP A 55 8.29 3.10 -4.65
N THR A 56 9.15 3.95 -4.06
CA THR A 56 9.03 4.33 -2.66
C THR A 56 8.30 5.66 -2.52
N VAL A 57 7.39 5.73 -1.56
CA VAL A 57 6.59 6.93 -1.27
C VAL A 57 6.65 7.27 0.20
N ARG A 58 6.82 8.55 0.52
CA ARG A 58 6.60 9.06 1.88
C ARG A 58 5.12 9.33 2.07
N VAL A 59 4.54 8.72 3.09
CA VAL A 59 3.13 8.81 3.50
C VAL A 59 3.04 9.61 4.79
N ILE A 60 2.12 10.57 4.83
CA ILE A 60 1.82 11.39 6.03
C ILE A 60 0.31 11.55 6.22
N GLY A 61 -0.12 11.58 7.48
CA GLY A 61 -1.51 11.82 7.88
C GLY A 61 -2.35 10.56 8.12
N ILE A 62 -1.73 9.39 8.32
CA ILE A 62 -2.41 8.17 8.79
C ILE A 62 -2.41 8.15 10.33
N SER A 63 -1.21 8.15 10.94
CA SER A 63 -0.97 8.23 12.39
C SER A 63 0.53 8.31 12.65
N GLU A 64 0.98 8.72 13.84
CA GLU A 64 2.41 8.73 14.18
C GLU A 64 3.11 7.37 13.96
N ARG A 65 2.40 6.26 14.21
CA ARG A 65 2.93 4.90 14.02
C ARG A 65 3.05 4.51 12.54
N LEU A 66 2.13 4.99 11.70
CA LEU A 66 1.97 4.54 10.31
C LEU A 66 2.37 5.58 9.28
N ASP A 67 2.70 6.79 9.67
CA ASP A 67 3.41 7.71 8.81
C ASP A 67 4.85 7.19 8.58
N GLY A 68 5.39 7.42 7.39
CA GLY A 68 6.70 6.86 7.03
C GLY A 68 6.91 6.67 5.54
N VAL A 69 7.96 5.95 5.19
CA VAL A 69 8.27 5.59 3.80
C VAL A 69 7.80 4.17 3.54
N TYR A 70 7.12 3.97 2.41
CA TYR A 70 6.54 2.72 1.98
C TYR A 70 6.97 2.36 0.57
N THR A 71 7.00 1.08 0.24
CA THR A 71 7.19 0.58 -1.13
C THR A 71 5.86 0.11 -1.70
N ILE A 72 5.57 0.50 -2.94
CA ILE A 72 4.35 0.13 -3.65
C ILE A 72 4.55 -1.27 -4.23
N HIS A 73 3.79 -2.26 -3.77
CA HIS A 73 3.88 -3.63 -4.28
C HIS A 73 2.57 -4.12 -4.89
N ASP A 74 1.45 -3.46 -4.60
CA ASP A 74 0.14 -4.02 -4.92
C ASP A 74 -0.86 -2.97 -5.44
N THR A 75 -1.98 -3.44 -5.98
CA THR A 75 -3.06 -2.60 -6.49
C THR A 75 -4.40 -2.98 -5.90
N MET A 76 -5.25 -1.98 -5.69
CA MET A 76 -6.61 -2.19 -5.22
C MET A 76 -7.59 -2.46 -6.37
N ALA A 77 -8.77 -2.99 -6.03
CA ALA A 77 -9.89 -3.16 -6.96
C ALA A 77 -10.31 -1.84 -7.63
N ARG A 78 -10.75 -1.92 -8.90
CA ARG A 78 -11.08 -0.76 -9.78
C ARG A 78 -12.09 0.25 -9.22
N ARG A 79 -12.91 -0.16 -8.25
CA ARG A 79 -13.92 0.73 -7.60
C ARG A 79 -13.30 1.83 -6.76
N HIS A 80 -12.08 1.63 -6.27
CA HIS A 80 -11.37 2.59 -5.42
C HIS A 80 -10.66 3.65 -6.28
N ARG A 81 -10.69 4.90 -5.83
CA ARG A 81 -10.02 6.03 -6.48
C ARG A 81 -9.37 6.93 -5.44
N ARG A 82 -8.10 7.29 -5.65
CA ARG A 82 -7.28 8.00 -4.65
C ARG A 82 -7.28 7.31 -3.29
N TYR A 83 -6.99 6.01 -3.28
CA TYR A 83 -6.77 5.21 -2.07
C TYR A 83 -5.34 4.69 -1.97
N LEU A 84 -4.92 4.48 -0.73
CA LEU A 84 -3.72 3.74 -0.34
C LEU A 84 -4.14 2.71 0.72
N ASP A 85 -3.61 1.51 0.65
CA ASP A 85 -3.89 0.45 1.61
C ASP A 85 -2.59 -0.05 2.24
N VAL A 86 -2.47 0.03 3.57
CA VAL A 86 -1.27 -0.45 4.28
C VAL A 86 -1.39 -1.94 4.54
N LEU A 87 -0.36 -2.70 4.17
CA LEU A 87 -0.29 -4.11 4.51
C LEU A 87 -0.16 -4.29 6.02
N ALA A 88 -1.12 -5.00 6.63
CA ALA A 88 -1.15 -5.30 8.06
C ALA A 88 -1.38 -6.79 8.30
N HIS A 89 -0.83 -7.30 9.41
CA HIS A 89 -1.12 -8.65 9.86
C HIS A 89 -2.38 -8.65 10.72
N PRO A 90 -3.27 -9.67 10.62
CA PRO A 90 -4.50 -9.70 11.40
C PRO A 90 -4.30 -9.53 12.92
N SER A 91 -3.20 -10.05 13.47
CA SER A 91 -2.89 -9.91 14.90
C SER A 91 -2.57 -8.47 15.34
N GLU A 92 -2.33 -7.55 14.40
CA GLU A 92 -2.13 -6.13 14.71
C GLU A 92 -3.46 -5.42 15.03
N ASN A 93 -4.61 -6.06 14.75
CA ASN A 93 -5.97 -5.59 15.08
C ASN A 93 -6.19 -4.11 14.70
N LEU A 94 -5.93 -3.77 13.44
CA LEU A 94 -6.02 -2.40 12.94
C LEU A 94 -7.36 -2.16 12.25
N ASP A 95 -8.03 -1.08 12.64
CA ASP A 95 -9.16 -0.50 11.91
C ASP A 95 -8.80 0.93 11.55
N ILE A 96 -8.49 1.17 10.27
CA ILE A 96 -7.96 2.45 9.79
C ILE A 96 -8.83 2.96 8.66
N PHE A 97 -9.31 4.18 8.85
CA PHE A 97 -9.95 4.96 7.81
C PHE A 97 -9.51 6.42 7.93
N ALA A 98 -8.38 6.76 7.32
CA ALA A 98 -7.79 8.10 7.39
C ALA A 98 -8.08 8.88 6.10
N ARG A 99 -8.65 10.09 6.23
CA ARG A 99 -8.83 11.04 5.12
C ARG A 99 -7.77 12.13 5.16
N GLY A 100 -7.50 12.74 4.01
CA GLY A 100 -6.53 13.84 3.92
C GLY A 100 -5.06 13.39 3.89
N VAL A 101 -4.81 12.07 3.79
CA VAL A 101 -3.47 11.48 3.66
C VAL A 101 -2.78 12.03 2.42
N LYS A 102 -1.49 12.32 2.54
CA LYS A 102 -0.65 12.79 1.44
C LYS A 102 0.47 11.78 1.19
N ILE A 103 0.77 11.55 -0.08
CA ILE A 103 1.93 10.75 -0.48
C ILE A 103 2.79 11.52 -1.46
N ARG A 104 4.11 11.29 -1.41
CA ARG A 104 5.09 11.87 -2.34
C ARG A 104 6.11 10.80 -2.70
N LYS A 105 6.42 10.63 -3.99
CA LYS A 105 7.50 9.76 -4.46
C LYS A 105 8.81 10.21 -3.82
N VAL A 106 9.59 9.26 -3.31
CA VAL A 106 10.96 9.49 -2.85
C VAL A 106 11.86 9.19 -4.05
N VAL A 107 12.61 10.17 -4.50
CA VAL A 107 13.64 10.03 -5.52
C VAL A 107 14.99 9.99 -4.80
N SER A 108 15.84 9.01 -5.13
CA SER A 108 17.22 9.01 -4.67
C SER A 108 17.96 10.13 -5.39
N GLU A 109 18.63 11.00 -4.65
CA GLU A 109 19.47 12.08 -5.21
C GLU A 109 20.82 11.55 -5.75
N TRP A 110 20.88 10.29 -6.15
CA TRP A 110 22.09 9.61 -6.64
C TRP A 110 21.82 9.04 -8.04
N ASP A 111 21.60 9.94 -9.01
CA ASP A 111 21.73 9.69 -10.45
C ASP A 111 22.80 10.63 -11.02
#